data_AF-A0A6B1CVH3-F1
#
_entry.id   AF-A0A6B1CVH3-F1
#
_cell.length_a   1.000
_cell.length_b   1.000
_cell.length_c   1.000
_cell.angle_alpha   90.00
_cell.angle_beta   90.00
_cell.angle_gamma   90.00
#
_symmetry.space_group_name_H-M   'P 1'
#
loop_
_entity.id
_entity.type
_entity.pdbx_description
1 polymer ?
#
loop_
_entity_poly.entity_id
_entity_poly.type
_entity_poly.pdbx_seq_one_letter_code
_entity_poly.pdbx_strand_id
1 'polypeptide(L)'
;MSTLYALLWKEGREILPKVLVAVALAAVVCLMRNNADFSRSYVAGFEELITGGLMVMAVVLAMDAIARERSTGTLSFLLDKPVAGATVLAVKFLLGLGGLLLVALVAWATVYIDLASLEVEREYLAYKLVTVQSIDYASMVALSFTQFSLLYALVFIGSVVTDHPFKGVAVGVALAVVLGVFLTGPATAIFPILNRYPLVASGLDDQGLLVRLATDFARFWVKVLANLGLTAVALVVASVLLHRYREAMLSWRTVAIGWGAIIAVVFVTFYGGPLANQQMPAGVLKAPDEQYYGDLAVKGGLAYMTTGQIGIAIADLNNPQQMRLLGSTRPESHELWKGVNAICVVDSLAYLVGWRKGLPSDSLGVVVFDVSDPAAPALKGYRMFAAIKRKRFRYHQYWGATDGGLLLVRERGYSLVAEAFALDAEGMPVTGDERVIMPISDPVDDPHRWKHRCHVSVRGSRAYIGTESELVVIAVADAHTLRETGRHTIESFRPQSYYDPRLVATDGDKLYVERFWPHELVEFDIFNPDQPREVGYLPLPRSDDIRSLQIVDGVAYSRGYGLGKWSSDLRVKAWTIAEYGALIESFSFEPDRSIGALSVANGYLYATSSDGLLAYRLD
;
A
#
# COMPACT_ATOMS: atom_id res chain seq x y z
N MET A 1 -9.76 12.09 -57.24
CA MET A 1 -9.45 11.81 -55.81
C MET A 1 -10.73 11.31 -55.14
N SER A 2 -10.66 10.22 -54.38
CA SER A 2 -11.83 9.77 -53.60
C SER A 2 -12.25 10.85 -52.61
N THR A 3 -13.56 11.01 -52.37
CA THR A 3 -14.12 11.96 -51.40
C THR A 3 -13.54 11.76 -49.99
N LEU A 4 -13.19 10.52 -49.64
CA LEU A 4 -12.49 10.16 -48.42
C LEU A 4 -11.08 10.77 -48.32
N TYR A 5 -10.31 10.75 -49.41
CA TYR A 5 -8.96 11.34 -49.43
C TYR A 5 -9.00 12.86 -49.21
N ALA A 6 -9.95 13.55 -49.85
CA ALA A 6 -10.12 14.99 -49.66
C ALA A 6 -10.52 15.34 -48.22
N LEU A 7 -11.34 14.50 -47.58
CA LEU A 7 -11.71 14.66 -46.17
C LEU A 7 -10.51 14.42 -45.25
N LEU A 8 -9.76 13.33 -45.44
CA LEU A 8 -8.54 13.04 -44.68
C LEU A 8 -7.51 14.17 -44.78
N TRP A 9 -7.33 14.74 -45.99
CA TRP A 9 -6.44 15.87 -46.20
C TRP A 9 -6.88 17.14 -45.46
N LYS A 10 -8.17 17.48 -45.53
CA LYS A 10 -8.73 18.64 -44.81
C LYS A 10 -8.52 18.49 -43.31
N GLU A 11 -9.03 17.41 -42.73
CA GLU A 11 -9.00 17.17 -41.28
C GLU A 11 -7.55 17.01 -40.77
N GLY A 12 -6.70 16.34 -41.55
CA GLY A 12 -5.28 16.22 -41.24
C GLY A 12 -4.57 17.58 -41.15
N ARG A 13 -4.85 18.51 -42.06
CA ARG A 13 -4.28 19.87 -42.03
C ARG A 13 -4.69 20.67 -40.80
N GLU A 14 -5.88 20.42 -40.25
CA GLU A 14 -6.35 21.09 -39.03
C GLU A 14 -5.68 20.55 -37.77
N ILE A 15 -5.40 19.25 -37.71
CA ILE A 15 -4.78 18.58 -36.57
C ILE A 15 -3.25 18.76 -36.56
N LEU A 16 -2.63 18.75 -37.74
CA LEU A 16 -1.18 18.78 -37.91
C LEU A 16 -0.47 19.89 -37.09
N PRO A 17 -0.87 21.17 -37.11
CA PRO A 17 -0.16 22.19 -36.32
C PRO A 17 -0.23 21.93 -34.81
N LYS A 18 -1.35 21.39 -34.30
CA LYS A 18 -1.50 21.05 -32.87
C LYS A 18 -0.51 19.98 -32.45
N VAL A 19 -0.35 18.96 -33.29
CA VAL A 19 0.59 17.85 -33.04
C VAL A 19 2.04 18.31 -33.20
N LEU A 20 2.34 19.12 -34.23
CA LEU A 20 3.69 19.64 -34.46
C LEU A 20 4.20 20.51 -33.30
N VAL A 21 3.33 21.28 -32.64
CA VAL A 21 3.70 22.04 -31.43
C VAL A 21 4.15 21.11 -30.31
N ALA A 22 3.43 20.02 -30.07
CA ALA A 22 3.81 19.04 -29.05
C ALA A 22 5.13 18.32 -29.41
N VAL A 23 5.32 17.97 -30.68
CA VAL A 23 6.58 17.37 -31.18
C VAL A 23 7.76 18.35 -31.02
N ALA A 24 7.56 19.63 -31.37
CA ALA A 24 8.57 20.66 -31.21
C ALA A 24 8.95 20.87 -29.73
N LEU A 25 7.95 20.91 -28.83
CA LEU A 25 8.19 21.03 -27.39
C LEU A 25 8.99 19.84 -26.85
N ALA A 26 8.66 18.62 -27.26
CA ALA A 26 9.40 17.44 -26.86
C ALA A 26 10.83 17.42 -27.41
N ALA A 27 11.05 17.89 -28.65
CA ALA A 27 12.39 18.05 -29.20
C ALA A 27 13.21 19.08 -28.37
N VAL A 28 12.59 20.19 -27.95
CA VAL A 28 13.22 21.16 -27.04
C VAL A 28 13.57 20.51 -25.71
N VAL A 29 12.68 19.72 -25.10
CA VAL A 29 12.97 18.99 -23.86
C VAL A 29 14.18 18.07 -24.04
N CYS A 30 14.23 17.27 -25.13
CA CYS A 30 15.37 16.42 -25.43
C CYS A 30 16.68 17.21 -25.57
N LEU A 31 16.65 18.37 -26.22
CA LEU A 31 17.84 19.23 -26.35
C LEU A 31 18.27 19.83 -25.01
N MET A 32 17.31 20.26 -24.19
CA MET A 32 17.56 20.85 -22.87
C MET A 32 18.07 19.83 -21.86
N ARG A 33 17.74 18.53 -22.01
CA ARG A 33 18.27 17.45 -21.15
C ARG A 33 19.79 17.32 -21.17
N ASN A 34 20.48 17.87 -22.18
CA ASN A 34 21.95 17.95 -22.20
C ASN A 34 22.51 18.90 -21.13
N ASN A 35 21.68 19.79 -20.57
CA ASN A 35 22.05 20.63 -19.44
C ASN A 35 21.74 19.90 -18.12
N ALA A 36 22.75 19.75 -17.26
CA ALA A 36 22.63 19.01 -16.00
C ALA A 36 21.56 19.59 -15.04
N ASP A 37 21.43 20.91 -14.94
CA ASP A 37 20.44 21.56 -14.05
C ASP A 37 19.02 21.31 -14.52
N PHE A 38 18.81 21.37 -15.85
CA PHE A 38 17.53 21.05 -16.44
C PHE A 38 17.20 19.58 -16.30
N SER A 39 18.16 18.67 -16.57
CA SER A 39 17.97 17.23 -16.44
C SER A 39 17.54 16.85 -15.02
N ARG A 40 18.19 17.42 -13.99
CA ARG A 40 17.81 17.23 -12.58
C ARG A 40 16.37 17.68 -12.27
N SER A 41 15.99 18.85 -12.75
CA SER A 41 14.63 19.39 -12.56
C SER A 41 13.59 18.56 -13.33
N TYR A 42 13.96 18.09 -14.52
CA TYR A 42 13.12 17.25 -15.38
C TYR A 42 12.81 15.91 -14.74
N VAL A 43 13.80 15.22 -14.15
CA VAL A 43 13.59 13.95 -13.43
C VAL A 43 12.55 14.08 -12.31
N ALA A 44 12.46 15.25 -11.67
CA ALA A 44 11.46 15.47 -10.62
C ALA A 44 10.02 15.64 -11.16
N GLY A 45 9.87 16.22 -12.36
CA GLY A 45 8.59 16.70 -12.89
C GLY A 45 8.13 16.09 -14.21
N PHE A 46 8.88 15.17 -14.84
CA PHE A 46 8.54 14.63 -16.16
C PHE A 46 7.16 13.97 -16.20
N GLU A 47 6.77 13.30 -15.10
CA GLU A 47 5.46 12.67 -14.98
C GLU A 47 4.33 13.70 -15.11
N GLU A 48 4.43 14.82 -14.39
CA GLU A 48 3.44 15.90 -14.42
C GLU A 48 3.43 16.57 -15.80
N LEU A 49 4.60 16.77 -16.40
CA LEU A 49 4.75 17.32 -17.74
C LEU A 49 4.08 16.43 -18.81
N ILE A 50 4.33 15.12 -18.78
CA ILE A 50 3.79 14.17 -19.76
C ILE A 50 2.30 13.96 -19.52
N THR A 51 1.89 13.70 -18.28
CA THR A 51 0.49 13.47 -17.92
C THR A 51 -0.35 14.71 -18.21
N GLY A 52 0.12 15.89 -17.78
CA GLY A 52 -0.54 17.17 -18.07
C GLY A 52 -0.54 17.49 -19.57
N GLY A 53 0.57 17.25 -20.27
CA GLY A 53 0.68 17.45 -21.72
C GLY A 53 -0.30 16.57 -22.50
N LEU A 54 -0.40 15.28 -22.18
CA LEU A 54 -1.34 14.37 -22.80
C LEU A 54 -2.79 14.70 -22.49
N MET A 55 -3.08 15.12 -21.25
CA MET A 55 -4.41 15.62 -20.87
C MET A 55 -4.80 16.84 -21.72
N VAL A 56 -3.93 17.84 -21.82
CA VAL A 56 -4.17 19.04 -22.63
C VAL A 56 -4.35 18.66 -24.10
N MET A 57 -3.51 17.77 -24.63
CA MET A 57 -3.61 17.35 -26.03
C MET A 57 -4.88 16.55 -26.32
N ALA A 58 -5.32 15.66 -25.41
CA ALA A 58 -6.59 14.98 -25.52
C ALA A 58 -7.77 15.98 -25.60
N VAL A 59 -7.74 17.03 -24.79
CA VAL A 59 -8.76 18.09 -24.82
C VAL A 59 -8.68 18.90 -26.12
N VAL A 60 -7.50 19.40 -26.49
CA VAL A 60 -7.29 20.29 -27.64
C VAL A 60 -7.59 19.60 -28.98
N LEU A 61 -7.33 18.30 -29.09
CA LEU A 61 -7.64 17.51 -30.28
C LEU A 61 -9.13 17.20 -30.41
N ALA A 62 -9.87 17.14 -29.29
CA ALA A 62 -11.29 16.78 -29.29
C ALA A 62 -12.25 17.99 -29.26
N MET A 63 -11.89 19.06 -28.54
CA MET A 63 -12.83 20.11 -28.13
C MET A 63 -13.50 20.84 -29.30
N ASP A 64 -12.79 20.98 -30.40
CA ASP A 64 -13.23 21.73 -31.58
C ASP A 64 -13.61 20.83 -32.76
N ALA A 65 -13.58 19.50 -32.60
CA ALA A 65 -13.79 18.55 -33.68
C ALA A 65 -15.12 18.77 -34.42
N ILE A 66 -16.20 19.05 -33.68
CA ILE A 66 -17.54 19.34 -34.21
C ILE A 66 -18.07 20.70 -33.73
N ALA A 67 -17.80 21.08 -32.48
CA ALA A 67 -18.30 22.33 -31.90
C ALA A 67 -17.89 23.58 -32.71
N ARG A 68 -16.70 23.58 -33.31
CA ARG A 68 -16.23 24.69 -34.17
C ARG A 68 -17.01 24.78 -35.47
N GLU A 69 -17.27 23.64 -36.12
CA GLU A 69 -18.03 23.62 -37.37
C GLU A 69 -19.49 24.01 -37.11
N ARG A 70 -20.01 23.64 -35.94
CA ARG A 70 -21.35 24.07 -35.48
C ARG A 70 -21.38 25.57 -35.17
N SER A 71 -20.40 26.11 -34.45
CA SER A 71 -20.33 27.53 -34.10
C SER A 71 -20.19 28.45 -35.32
N THR A 72 -19.55 27.95 -36.38
CA THR A 72 -19.33 28.67 -37.65
C THR A 72 -20.43 28.43 -38.68
N GLY A 73 -21.43 27.59 -38.38
CA GLY A 73 -22.52 27.26 -39.31
C GLY A 73 -22.10 26.40 -40.50
N THR A 74 -20.92 25.78 -40.46
CA THR A 74 -20.36 24.98 -41.56
C THR A 74 -20.66 23.48 -41.45
N LEU A 75 -21.24 23.04 -40.33
CA LEU A 75 -21.54 21.63 -40.05
C LEU A 75 -22.57 21.03 -41.02
N SER A 76 -23.64 21.76 -41.37
CA SER A 76 -24.64 21.29 -42.34
C SER A 76 -24.01 21.00 -43.69
N PHE A 77 -23.16 21.91 -44.18
CA PHE A 77 -22.41 21.74 -45.42
C PHE A 77 -21.49 20.50 -45.43
N LEU A 78 -20.97 20.09 -44.26
CA LEU A 78 -20.13 18.90 -44.15
C LEU A 78 -20.94 17.60 -44.07
N LEU A 79 -22.12 17.63 -43.45
CA LEU A 79 -23.01 16.48 -43.29
C LEU A 79 -23.90 16.23 -44.51
N ASP A 80 -24.15 17.25 -45.34
CA ASP A 80 -24.99 17.16 -46.54
C ASP A 80 -24.18 16.72 -47.79
N LYS A 81 -22.89 16.38 -47.62
CA LYS A 81 -22.03 15.78 -48.65
C LYS A 81 -22.48 14.34 -48.97
N PRO A 82 -22.06 13.74 -50.11
CA PRO A 82 -22.38 12.34 -50.46
C PRO A 82 -21.71 11.28 -49.56
N VAL A 83 -21.20 11.68 -48.39
CA VAL A 83 -20.51 10.82 -47.42
C VAL A 83 -21.36 10.79 -46.16
N ALA A 84 -21.63 9.60 -45.61
CA ALA A 84 -22.43 9.46 -44.41
C ALA A 84 -21.83 10.25 -43.23
N GLY A 85 -22.67 10.95 -42.47
CA GLY A 85 -22.23 11.74 -41.30
C GLY A 85 -21.43 10.93 -40.28
N ALA A 86 -21.74 9.63 -40.12
CA ALA A 86 -20.96 8.71 -39.29
C ALA A 86 -19.52 8.53 -39.80
N THR A 87 -19.31 8.48 -41.12
CA THR A 87 -17.97 8.40 -41.73
C THR A 87 -17.19 9.69 -41.51
N VAL A 88 -17.84 10.85 -41.60
CA VAL A 88 -17.20 12.14 -41.29
C VAL A 88 -16.75 12.19 -39.83
N LEU A 89 -17.63 11.76 -38.92
CA LEU A 89 -17.34 11.71 -37.49
C LEU A 89 -16.20 10.74 -37.17
N ALA A 90 -16.21 9.54 -37.77
CA ALA A 90 -15.17 8.53 -37.59
C ALA A 90 -13.80 9.03 -38.07
N VAL A 91 -13.73 9.71 -39.22
CA VAL A 91 -12.47 10.27 -39.73
C VAL A 91 -11.90 11.33 -38.78
N LYS A 92 -12.74 12.28 -38.33
CA LYS A 92 -12.34 13.29 -37.34
C LYS A 92 -11.85 12.65 -36.04
N PHE A 93 -12.61 11.69 -35.54
CA PHE A 93 -12.28 10.98 -34.30
C PHE A 93 -10.94 10.23 -34.41
N LEU A 94 -10.76 9.44 -35.46
CA LEU A 94 -9.57 8.61 -35.65
C LEU A 94 -8.31 9.43 -35.93
N LEU A 95 -8.42 10.55 -36.67
CA LEU A 95 -7.27 11.44 -36.88
C LEU A 95 -6.82 12.13 -35.60
N GLY A 96 -7.76 12.62 -34.77
CA GLY A 96 -7.40 13.19 -33.48
C GLY A 96 -6.81 12.14 -32.53
N LEU A 97 -7.36 10.91 -32.55
CA LEU A 97 -6.83 9.80 -31.77
C LEU A 97 -5.42 9.39 -32.23
N GLY A 98 -5.16 9.33 -33.53
CA GLY A 98 -3.82 9.10 -34.09
C GLY A 98 -2.84 10.22 -33.75
N GLY A 99 -3.30 11.47 -33.76
CA GLY A 99 -2.52 12.61 -33.27
C GLY A 99 -2.14 12.47 -31.79
N LEU A 100 -3.08 12.04 -30.95
CA LEU A 100 -2.83 11.79 -29.52
C LEU A 100 -1.82 10.65 -29.31
N LEU A 101 -1.91 9.57 -30.09
CA LEU A 101 -0.93 8.48 -30.06
C LEU A 101 0.47 8.97 -30.42
N LEU A 102 0.60 9.80 -31.46
CA LEU A 102 1.89 10.39 -31.84
C LEU A 102 2.46 11.28 -30.74
N VAL A 103 1.61 12.08 -30.07
CA VAL A 103 2.04 12.87 -28.91
C VAL A 103 2.49 11.97 -27.77
N ALA A 104 1.78 10.87 -27.47
CA ALA A 104 2.17 9.92 -26.42
C ALA A 104 3.53 9.28 -26.71
N LEU A 105 3.77 8.85 -27.95
CA LEU A 105 5.06 8.34 -28.40
C LEU A 105 6.16 9.37 -28.14
N VAL A 106 6.01 10.59 -28.67
CA VAL A 106 7.07 11.59 -28.58
C VAL A 106 7.27 12.10 -27.14
N ALA A 107 6.20 12.22 -26.35
CA ALA A 107 6.27 12.60 -24.95
C ALA A 107 7.07 11.57 -24.13
N TRP A 108 6.78 10.28 -24.27
CA TRP A 108 7.57 9.25 -23.56
C TRP A 108 8.97 9.08 -24.12
N ALA A 109 9.20 9.36 -25.41
CA ALA A 109 10.54 9.38 -25.97
C ALA A 109 11.45 10.39 -25.24
N THR A 110 10.90 11.50 -24.72
CA THR A 110 11.67 12.46 -23.91
C THR A 110 12.20 11.88 -22.59
N VAL A 111 11.71 10.74 -22.13
CA VAL A 111 12.24 10.01 -20.95
C VAL A 111 13.11 8.83 -21.40
N TYR A 112 12.62 8.02 -22.34
CA TYR A 112 13.26 6.77 -22.75
C TYR A 112 14.50 6.95 -23.63
N ILE A 113 14.61 8.08 -24.35
CA ILE A 113 15.87 8.44 -25.01
C ILE A 113 16.89 8.69 -23.91
N ASP A 114 18.00 7.95 -23.93
CA ASP A 114 19.07 8.11 -22.93
C ASP A 114 18.55 7.97 -21.49
N LEU A 115 17.70 6.97 -21.24
CA LEU A 115 17.15 6.68 -19.91
C LEU A 115 18.24 6.42 -18.86
N ALA A 116 19.39 5.88 -19.29
CA ALA A 116 20.51 5.53 -18.42
C ALA A 116 21.26 6.76 -17.85
N SER A 117 21.14 7.93 -18.48
CA SER A 117 21.77 9.17 -17.99
C SER A 117 20.93 9.93 -16.96
N LEU A 118 19.71 9.47 -16.70
CA LEU A 118 18.84 10.08 -15.70
C LEU A 118 19.28 9.65 -14.31
N GLU A 119 19.68 10.62 -13.49
CA GLU A 119 20.04 10.42 -12.09
C GLU A 119 19.07 11.18 -11.18
N VAL A 120 18.77 10.60 -10.03
CA VAL A 120 17.84 11.17 -9.04
C VAL A 120 18.66 11.68 -7.85
N GLU A 121 18.68 12.99 -7.62
CA GLU A 121 19.28 13.57 -6.40
C GLU A 121 18.40 13.40 -5.16
N ARG A 122 17.07 13.41 -5.35
CA ARG A 122 16.10 13.31 -4.25
C ARG A 122 15.56 11.90 -4.16
N GLU A 123 16.04 11.15 -3.18
CA GLU A 123 15.77 9.71 -3.06
C GLU A 123 14.27 9.34 -2.99
N TYR A 124 13.39 10.21 -2.47
CA TYR A 124 11.94 9.96 -2.46
C TYR A 124 11.29 9.95 -3.86
N LEU A 125 11.99 10.44 -4.90
CA LEU A 125 11.53 10.40 -6.29
C LEU A 125 12.12 9.23 -7.07
N ALA A 126 12.99 8.41 -6.46
CA ALA A 126 13.68 7.32 -7.15
C ALA A 126 12.71 6.25 -7.67
N TYR A 127 11.53 6.10 -7.05
CA TYR A 127 10.49 5.20 -7.54
C TYR A 127 10.05 5.53 -8.97
N LYS A 128 10.03 6.81 -9.37
CA LYS A 128 9.62 7.23 -10.71
C LYS A 128 10.58 6.68 -11.75
N LEU A 129 11.88 6.83 -11.51
CA LEU A 129 12.91 6.34 -12.42
C LEU A 129 12.89 4.81 -12.51
N VAL A 130 12.81 4.13 -11.37
CA VAL A 130 12.73 2.66 -11.32
C VAL A 130 11.48 2.15 -12.03
N THR A 131 10.34 2.84 -11.91
CA THR A 131 9.12 2.48 -12.66
C THR A 131 9.37 2.50 -14.16
N VAL A 132 9.94 3.58 -14.67
CA VAL A 132 10.18 3.76 -16.11
C VAL A 132 11.27 2.81 -16.62
N GLN A 133 12.26 2.46 -15.79
CA GLN A 133 13.27 1.43 -16.10
C GLN A 133 12.68 0.01 -16.12
N SER A 134 11.63 -0.25 -15.33
CA SER A 134 11.00 -1.57 -15.21
C SER A 134 9.96 -1.85 -16.31
N ILE A 135 9.51 -0.82 -17.02
CA ILE A 135 8.45 -0.92 -18.03
C ILE A 135 9.05 -0.60 -19.40
N ASP A 136 8.76 -1.42 -20.41
CA ASP A 136 9.22 -1.13 -21.76
C ASP A 136 8.47 0.07 -22.37
N TYR A 137 9.14 0.75 -23.31
CA TYR A 137 8.62 1.95 -23.95
C TYR A 137 7.24 1.76 -24.58
N ALA A 138 6.98 0.61 -25.24
CA ALA A 138 5.72 0.37 -25.92
C ALA A 138 4.57 0.20 -24.92
N SER A 139 4.80 -0.55 -23.84
CA SER A 139 3.84 -0.71 -22.75
C SER A 139 3.51 0.61 -22.06
N MET A 140 4.51 1.46 -21.81
CA MET A 140 4.29 2.77 -21.21
C MET A 140 3.45 3.70 -22.10
N VAL A 141 3.75 3.72 -23.41
CA VAL A 141 2.96 4.46 -24.39
C VAL A 141 1.54 3.93 -24.47
N ALA A 142 1.34 2.61 -24.52
CA ALA A 142 0.00 2.01 -24.60
C ALA A 142 -0.85 2.34 -23.36
N LEU A 143 -0.28 2.24 -22.16
CA LEU A 143 -0.98 2.54 -20.91
C LEU A 143 -1.41 4.01 -20.83
N SER A 144 -0.49 4.93 -21.12
CA SER A 144 -0.79 6.36 -21.12
C SER A 144 -1.76 6.75 -22.24
N PHE A 145 -1.52 6.29 -23.47
CA PHE A 145 -2.39 6.57 -24.61
C PHE A 145 -3.83 6.10 -24.37
N THR A 146 -4.03 4.87 -23.90
CA THR A 146 -5.38 4.33 -23.70
C THR A 146 -6.15 5.10 -22.64
N GLN A 147 -5.49 5.55 -21.56
CA GLN A 147 -6.10 6.42 -20.55
C GLN A 147 -6.56 7.75 -21.14
N PHE A 148 -5.70 8.45 -21.89
CA PHE A 148 -6.05 9.75 -22.47
C PHE A 148 -6.97 9.64 -23.69
N SER A 149 -7.02 8.48 -24.36
CA SER A 149 -7.97 8.21 -25.43
C SER A 149 -9.43 8.28 -24.96
N LEU A 150 -9.68 7.83 -23.72
CA LEU A 150 -11.01 7.88 -23.13
C LEU A 150 -11.41 9.33 -22.82
N LEU A 151 -10.51 10.12 -22.21
CA LEU A 151 -10.74 11.55 -21.99
C LEU A 151 -11.00 12.28 -23.31
N TYR A 152 -10.17 12.02 -24.33
CA TYR A 152 -10.35 12.54 -25.69
C TYR A 152 -11.75 12.21 -26.21
N ALA A 153 -12.20 10.96 -26.07
CA ALA A 153 -13.50 10.53 -26.56
C ALA A 153 -14.68 11.19 -25.83
N LEU A 154 -14.57 11.41 -24.51
CA LEU A 154 -15.59 12.11 -23.73
C LEU A 154 -15.67 13.60 -24.08
N VAL A 155 -14.53 14.26 -24.28
CA VAL A 155 -14.48 15.64 -24.80
C VAL A 155 -15.01 15.73 -26.22
N PHE A 156 -14.78 14.70 -27.03
CA PHE A 156 -15.32 14.62 -28.38
C PHE A 156 -16.85 14.51 -28.38
N ILE A 157 -17.43 13.71 -27.48
CA ILE A 157 -18.89 13.69 -27.24
C ILE A 157 -19.38 15.08 -26.84
N GLY A 158 -18.69 15.76 -25.92
CA GLY A 158 -19.00 17.14 -25.55
C GLY A 158 -18.99 18.09 -26.76
N SER A 159 -18.01 17.95 -27.66
CA SER A 159 -17.93 18.72 -28.91
C SER A 159 -19.12 18.46 -29.83
N VAL A 160 -19.68 17.25 -29.85
CA VAL A 160 -20.85 16.90 -30.68
C VAL A 160 -22.14 17.55 -30.18
N VAL A 161 -22.33 17.64 -28.86
CA VAL A 161 -23.59 18.12 -28.24
C VAL A 161 -23.60 19.62 -27.91
N THR A 162 -22.54 20.33 -28.30
CA THR A 162 -22.37 21.76 -28.01
C THR A 162 -22.02 22.57 -29.24
N ASP A 163 -22.24 23.87 -29.14
CA ASP A 163 -22.03 24.91 -30.15
C ASP A 163 -20.78 25.76 -29.89
N HIS A 164 -19.98 25.42 -28.88
CA HIS A 164 -18.77 26.15 -28.55
C HIS A 164 -17.70 25.22 -27.98
N PRO A 165 -16.42 25.29 -28.41
CA PRO A 165 -15.37 24.40 -27.94
C PRO A 165 -15.26 24.32 -26.40
N PHE A 166 -15.26 25.46 -25.70
CA PHE A 166 -15.23 25.48 -24.23
C PHE A 166 -16.44 24.82 -23.55
N LYS A 167 -17.64 24.87 -24.15
CA LYS A 167 -18.80 24.12 -23.64
C LYS A 167 -18.57 22.62 -23.82
N GLY A 168 -18.02 22.22 -24.97
CA GLY A 168 -17.66 20.83 -25.23
C GLY A 168 -16.64 20.28 -24.24
N VAL A 169 -15.62 21.06 -23.90
CA VAL A 169 -14.68 20.71 -22.81
C VAL A 169 -15.41 20.56 -21.49
N ALA A 170 -16.22 21.53 -21.10
CA ALA A 170 -16.95 21.48 -19.83
C ALA A 170 -17.85 20.24 -19.72
N VAL A 171 -18.54 19.85 -20.80
CA VAL A 171 -19.36 18.64 -20.84
C VAL A 171 -18.50 17.38 -20.82
N GLY A 172 -17.42 17.33 -21.61
CA GLY A 172 -16.54 16.17 -21.67
C GLY A 172 -15.81 15.88 -20.36
N VAL A 173 -15.30 16.91 -19.69
CA VAL A 173 -14.66 16.77 -18.38
C VAL A 173 -15.69 16.38 -17.32
N ALA A 174 -16.91 16.91 -17.37
CA ALA A 174 -18.01 16.47 -16.49
C ALA A 174 -18.30 14.97 -16.67
N LEU A 175 -18.39 14.49 -17.92
CA LEU A 175 -18.55 13.06 -18.21
C LEU A 175 -17.36 12.24 -17.69
N ALA A 176 -16.13 12.75 -17.80
CA ALA A 176 -14.94 12.07 -17.29
C ALA A 176 -14.93 11.99 -15.75
N VAL A 177 -15.38 13.03 -15.05
CA VAL A 177 -15.53 13.03 -13.59
C VAL A 177 -16.60 12.03 -13.17
N VAL A 178 -17.77 12.05 -13.80
CA VAL A 178 -18.86 11.11 -13.51
C VAL A 178 -18.41 9.68 -13.78
N LEU A 179 -17.83 9.40 -14.95
CA LEU A 179 -17.31 8.09 -15.30
C LEU A 179 -16.21 7.66 -14.34
N GLY A 180 -15.31 8.57 -13.95
CA GLY A 180 -14.29 8.34 -12.94
C GLY A 180 -14.91 7.87 -11.62
N VAL A 181 -15.89 8.62 -11.08
CA VAL A 181 -16.60 8.26 -9.84
C VAL A 181 -17.34 6.92 -9.97
N PHE A 182 -17.94 6.61 -11.12
CA PHE A 182 -18.59 5.32 -11.33
C PHE A 182 -17.58 4.17 -11.41
N LEU A 183 -16.44 4.37 -12.08
CA LEU A 183 -15.40 3.37 -12.27
C LEU A 183 -14.47 3.20 -11.06
N THR A 184 -14.45 4.16 -10.13
CA THR A 184 -13.73 4.06 -8.84
C THR A 184 -14.64 3.81 -7.64
N GLY A 185 -15.96 4.03 -7.78
CA GLY A 185 -16.99 3.82 -6.77
C GLY A 185 -17.72 2.46 -6.93
N PRO A 186 -19.05 2.36 -6.77
CA PRO A 186 -19.77 1.09 -6.62
C PRO A 186 -19.59 0.06 -7.76
N ALA A 187 -19.09 0.43 -8.94
CA ALA A 187 -18.76 -0.54 -9.98
C ALA A 187 -17.56 -1.43 -9.62
N THR A 188 -16.65 -0.98 -8.74
CA THR A 188 -15.52 -1.80 -8.25
C THR A 188 -15.98 -2.96 -7.36
N ALA A 189 -17.16 -2.84 -6.74
CA ALA A 189 -17.81 -3.93 -6.01
C ALA A 189 -18.39 -5.01 -6.94
N ILE A 190 -18.72 -4.65 -8.19
CA ILE A 190 -19.30 -5.56 -9.19
C ILE A 190 -18.20 -6.25 -10.03
N PHE A 191 -17.08 -5.55 -10.28
CA PHE A 191 -15.93 -6.08 -11.01
C PHE A 191 -14.64 -5.96 -10.17
N PRO A 192 -14.32 -6.96 -9.32
CA PRO A 192 -13.15 -6.94 -8.44
C PRO A 192 -11.82 -6.75 -9.18
N ILE A 193 -11.75 -7.11 -10.45
CA ILE A 193 -10.56 -6.93 -11.30
C ILE A 193 -10.28 -5.44 -11.61
N LEU A 194 -11.32 -4.59 -11.65
CA LEU A 194 -11.23 -3.15 -11.87
C LEU A 194 -10.91 -2.39 -10.57
N ASN A 195 -11.12 -3.02 -9.40
CA ASN A 195 -10.87 -2.45 -8.08
C ASN A 195 -9.38 -2.12 -7.84
N ARG A 196 -8.45 -2.88 -8.47
CA ARG A 196 -7.00 -2.71 -8.24
C ARG A 196 -6.28 -1.87 -9.28
N TYR A 197 -6.83 -1.80 -10.50
CA TYR A 197 -6.30 -0.98 -11.57
C TYR A 197 -7.43 -0.11 -12.09
N PRO A 198 -7.68 1.06 -11.48
CA PRO A 198 -8.69 1.94 -12.00
C PRO A 198 -8.41 2.16 -13.49
N LEU A 199 -9.45 1.98 -14.31
CA LEU A 199 -9.38 2.27 -15.75
C LEU A 199 -8.90 3.72 -15.99
N VAL A 200 -9.10 4.58 -14.98
CA VAL A 200 -8.72 5.99 -14.89
C VAL A 200 -7.66 6.21 -13.77
N ALA A 201 -6.64 5.35 -13.67
CA ALA A 201 -5.50 5.64 -12.78
C ALA A 201 -4.56 6.65 -13.47
N SER A 202 -4.25 7.77 -12.81
CA SER A 202 -3.32 8.78 -13.34
C SER A 202 -1.94 8.68 -12.70
N GLY A 203 -0.91 8.63 -13.54
CA GLY A 203 0.49 8.84 -13.13
C GLY A 203 1.25 7.56 -12.78
N LEU A 204 2.50 7.77 -12.38
CA LEU A 204 3.38 6.73 -11.85
C LEU A 204 3.03 6.51 -10.39
N ASP A 205 2.77 5.26 -10.02
CA ASP A 205 2.46 4.93 -8.64
C ASP A 205 3.73 4.63 -7.83
N ASP A 206 3.71 4.97 -6.55
CA ASP A 206 4.79 4.75 -5.58
C ASP A 206 4.78 3.33 -4.99
N GLN A 207 3.96 2.42 -5.54
CA GLN A 207 3.81 1.03 -5.10
C GLN A 207 4.23 0.01 -6.17
N GLY A 208 4.65 0.43 -7.36
CA GLY A 208 4.94 -0.47 -8.48
C GLY A 208 3.73 -1.25 -9.03
N LEU A 209 2.49 -0.81 -8.78
CA LEU A 209 1.27 -1.38 -9.38
C LEU A 209 1.32 -1.30 -10.91
N LEU A 210 1.79 -0.19 -11.47
CA LEU A 210 1.95 0.01 -12.90
C LEU A 210 3.00 -0.96 -13.47
N VAL A 211 4.08 -1.21 -12.72
CA VAL A 211 5.10 -2.22 -13.07
C VAL A 211 4.47 -3.61 -13.09
N ARG A 212 3.67 -3.95 -12.06
CA ARG A 212 2.98 -5.24 -12.01
C ARG A 212 1.97 -5.44 -13.14
N LEU A 213 1.24 -4.39 -13.47
CA LEU A 213 0.30 -4.40 -14.59
C LEU A 213 1.03 -4.57 -15.93
N ALA A 214 2.15 -3.89 -16.15
CA ALA A 214 2.92 -3.98 -17.39
C ALA A 214 3.62 -5.34 -17.56
N THR A 215 3.97 -5.99 -16.45
CA THR A 215 4.64 -7.30 -16.47
C THR A 215 3.67 -8.49 -16.58
N ASP A 216 2.42 -8.33 -16.15
CA ASP A 216 1.37 -9.33 -16.35
C ASP A 216 0.71 -9.16 -17.73
N PHE A 217 1.15 -9.98 -18.70
CA PHE A 217 0.68 -9.91 -20.08
C PHE A 217 -0.85 -9.96 -20.22
N ALA A 218 -1.53 -10.83 -19.46
CA ALA A 218 -2.97 -11.00 -19.58
C ALA A 218 -3.72 -9.76 -19.05
N ARG A 219 -3.35 -9.29 -17.84
CA ARG A 219 -3.99 -8.12 -17.23
C ARG A 219 -3.69 -6.84 -17.99
N PHE A 220 -2.48 -6.69 -18.51
CA PHE A 220 -2.09 -5.59 -19.37
C PHE A 220 -3.05 -5.44 -20.55
N TRP A 221 -3.23 -6.51 -21.34
CA TRP A 221 -4.08 -6.46 -22.52
C TRP A 221 -5.56 -6.32 -22.20
N VAL A 222 -6.04 -6.92 -21.11
CA VAL A 222 -7.42 -6.70 -20.65
C VAL A 222 -7.67 -5.22 -20.38
N LYS A 223 -6.76 -4.52 -19.69
CA LYS A 223 -6.91 -3.08 -19.42
C LYS A 223 -6.85 -2.25 -20.71
N VAL A 224 -5.85 -2.51 -21.57
CA VAL A 224 -5.66 -1.80 -22.84
C VAL A 224 -6.91 -1.95 -23.72
N LEU A 225 -7.40 -3.18 -23.90
CA LEU A 225 -8.57 -3.48 -24.72
C LEU A 225 -9.86 -2.95 -24.10
N ALA A 226 -10.02 -2.98 -22.78
CA ALA A 226 -11.17 -2.39 -22.10
C ALA A 226 -11.25 -0.87 -22.32
N ASN A 227 -10.13 -0.16 -22.17
CA ASN A 227 -10.08 1.28 -22.43
C ASN A 227 -10.32 1.62 -23.90
N LEU A 228 -9.71 0.88 -24.84
CA LEU A 228 -9.98 1.07 -26.28
C LEU A 228 -11.43 0.75 -26.64
N GLY A 229 -12.02 -0.27 -26.01
CA GLY A 229 -13.44 -0.61 -26.14
C GLY A 229 -14.35 0.51 -25.68
N LEU A 230 -14.08 1.11 -24.50
CA LEU A 230 -14.81 2.28 -24.01
C LEU A 230 -14.67 3.49 -24.94
N THR A 231 -13.47 3.73 -25.46
CA THR A 231 -13.19 4.78 -26.46
C THR A 231 -13.98 4.54 -27.76
N ALA A 232 -14.10 3.29 -28.22
CA ALA A 232 -14.90 2.95 -29.39
C ALA A 232 -16.41 3.10 -29.13
N VAL A 233 -16.90 2.71 -27.96
CA VAL A 233 -18.30 2.92 -27.54
C VAL A 233 -18.62 4.41 -27.51
N ALA A 234 -17.72 5.25 -27.01
CA ALA A 234 -17.90 6.70 -26.99
C ALA A 234 -18.07 7.28 -28.41
N LEU A 235 -17.36 6.76 -29.42
CA LEU A 235 -17.57 7.14 -30.82
C LEU A 235 -18.96 6.73 -31.34
N VAL A 236 -19.45 5.55 -30.97
CA VAL A 236 -20.81 5.10 -31.33
C VAL A 236 -21.85 6.02 -30.68
N VAL A 237 -21.69 6.35 -29.40
CA VAL A 237 -22.55 7.29 -28.68
C VAL A 237 -22.54 8.66 -29.34
N ALA A 238 -21.37 9.18 -29.68
CA ALA A 238 -21.22 10.45 -30.40
C ALA A 238 -21.97 10.43 -31.74
N SER A 239 -21.90 9.31 -32.48
CA SER A 239 -22.62 9.13 -33.76
C SER A 239 -24.14 9.15 -33.57
N VAL A 240 -24.65 8.45 -32.55
CA VAL A 240 -26.08 8.42 -32.22
C VAL A 240 -26.57 9.80 -31.78
N LEU A 241 -25.81 10.48 -30.92
CA LEU A 241 -26.15 11.82 -30.45
C LEU A 241 -26.21 12.83 -31.60
N LEU A 242 -25.24 12.79 -32.52
CA LEU A 242 -25.25 13.66 -33.70
C LEU A 242 -26.47 13.41 -34.58
N HIS A 243 -26.87 12.15 -34.75
CA HIS A 243 -28.03 11.78 -35.56
C HIS A 243 -29.36 12.16 -34.88
N ARG A 244 -29.49 11.91 -33.58
CA ARG A 244 -30.73 12.10 -32.80
C ARG A 244 -30.98 13.56 -32.42
N TYR A 245 -29.93 14.31 -32.12
CA TYR A 245 -29.99 15.65 -31.56
C TYR A 245 -29.20 16.66 -32.41
N ARG A 246 -29.33 16.56 -33.75
CA ARG A 246 -28.64 17.46 -34.70
C ARG A 246 -28.86 18.94 -34.38
N GLU A 247 -30.09 19.32 -34.03
CA GLU A 247 -30.51 20.72 -33.81
C GLU A 247 -30.60 21.12 -32.32
N ALA A 248 -30.60 20.17 -31.39
CA ALA A 248 -30.72 20.46 -29.96
C ALA A 248 -29.34 20.73 -29.34
N MET A 249 -29.21 21.82 -28.58
CA MET A 249 -27.93 22.27 -28.02
C MET A 249 -28.03 22.53 -26.52
N LEU A 250 -26.97 22.19 -25.80
CA LEU A 250 -26.85 22.49 -24.38
C LEU A 250 -26.56 23.97 -24.16
N SER A 251 -27.43 24.64 -23.38
CA SER A 251 -27.18 26.01 -22.94
C SER A 251 -26.10 26.05 -21.84
N TRP A 252 -25.39 27.18 -21.70
CA TRP A 252 -24.46 27.39 -20.59
C TRP A 252 -25.13 27.22 -19.22
N ARG A 253 -26.41 27.58 -19.09
CA ARG A 253 -27.18 27.37 -17.86
C ARG A 253 -27.30 25.89 -17.53
N THR A 254 -27.61 25.07 -18.52
CA THR A 254 -27.70 23.60 -18.36
C THR A 254 -26.36 22.99 -17.96
N VAL A 255 -25.27 23.44 -18.60
CA VAL A 255 -23.91 22.98 -18.26
C VAL A 255 -23.54 23.37 -16.83
N ALA A 256 -23.81 24.61 -16.42
CA ALA A 256 -23.53 25.08 -15.05
C ALA A 256 -24.34 24.33 -13.99
N ILE A 257 -25.63 24.07 -14.25
CA ILE A 257 -26.48 23.26 -13.36
C ILE A 257 -25.93 21.84 -13.24
N GLY A 258 -25.51 21.22 -14.35
CA GLY A 258 -24.90 19.90 -14.35
C GLY A 258 -23.64 19.83 -13.50
N TRP A 259 -22.75 20.82 -13.62
CA TRP A 259 -21.55 20.91 -12.77
C TRP A 259 -21.88 21.10 -11.30
N GLY A 260 -22.88 21.91 -10.95
CA GLY A 260 -23.34 22.06 -9.57
C GLY A 260 -23.82 20.74 -8.97
N ALA A 261 -24.56 19.93 -9.75
CA ALA A 261 -25.00 18.60 -9.33
C ALA A 261 -23.82 17.63 -9.17
N ILE A 262 -22.86 17.61 -10.10
CA ILE A 262 -21.66 16.76 -10.02
C ILE A 262 -20.83 17.12 -8.79
N ILE A 263 -20.58 18.41 -8.55
CA ILE A 263 -19.82 18.87 -7.38
C ILE A 263 -20.54 18.45 -6.09
N ALA A 264 -21.87 18.58 -6.03
CA ALA A 264 -22.65 18.11 -4.89
C ALA A 264 -22.51 16.60 -4.68
N VAL A 265 -22.61 15.79 -5.75
CA VAL A 265 -22.43 14.32 -5.68
C VAL A 265 -21.01 13.96 -5.25
N VAL A 266 -19.98 14.56 -5.86
CA VAL A 266 -18.57 14.35 -5.48
C VAL A 266 -18.37 14.72 -4.01
N PHE A 267 -18.90 15.86 -3.56
CA PHE A 267 -18.79 16.29 -2.17
C PHE A 267 -19.46 15.31 -1.22
N VAL A 268 -20.67 14.83 -1.54
CA VAL A 268 -21.37 13.80 -0.74
C VAL A 268 -20.62 12.47 -0.75
N THR A 269 -20.08 12.03 -1.89
CA THR A 269 -19.36 10.74 -1.98
C THR A 269 -18.01 10.77 -1.26
N PHE A 270 -17.24 11.86 -1.40
CA PHE A 270 -15.89 11.95 -0.83
C PHE A 270 -15.86 12.49 0.60
N TYR A 271 -16.81 13.35 1.01
CA TYR A 271 -16.88 13.91 2.37
C TYR A 271 -18.05 13.36 3.21
N GLY A 272 -19.03 12.72 2.58
CA GLY A 272 -20.14 12.04 3.25
C GLY A 272 -20.06 10.51 3.14
N GLY A 273 -18.92 9.96 2.71
CA GLY A 273 -18.69 8.53 2.71
C GLY A 273 -18.92 7.95 4.11
N PRO A 274 -19.55 6.77 4.25
CA PRO A 274 -19.73 6.14 5.55
C PRO A 274 -18.35 5.99 6.20
N LEU A 275 -18.24 6.36 7.48
CA LEU A 275 -17.12 5.93 8.33
C LEU A 275 -16.89 4.44 8.04
N ALA A 276 -15.74 4.11 7.42
CA ALA A 276 -15.41 2.76 6.96
C ALA A 276 -15.87 1.74 7.99
N ASN A 277 -16.81 0.82 7.66
CA ASN A 277 -17.51 -0.10 8.57
C ASN A 277 -16.78 -0.24 9.92
N GLN A 278 -17.05 0.72 10.82
CA GLN A 278 -16.26 0.84 12.04
C GLN A 278 -16.78 -0.23 12.97
N GLN A 279 -15.97 -1.26 13.18
CA GLN A 279 -16.40 -2.33 14.06
C GLN A 279 -16.16 -1.87 15.49
N MET A 280 -17.26 -1.67 16.22
CA MET A 280 -17.19 -1.43 17.66
C MET A 280 -16.68 -2.70 18.36
N PRO A 281 -15.93 -2.58 19.46
CA PRO A 281 -15.52 -3.73 20.23
C PRO A 281 -16.77 -4.48 20.75
N ALA A 282 -16.79 -5.79 20.52
CA ALA A 282 -17.80 -6.69 21.06
C ALA A 282 -17.70 -6.81 22.60
N GLY A 283 -16.50 -6.59 23.15
CA GLY A 283 -16.29 -6.53 24.59
C GLY A 283 -15.11 -5.63 24.95
N VAL A 284 -15.19 -5.02 26.14
CA VAL A 284 -14.16 -4.13 26.68
C VAL A 284 -13.87 -4.52 28.12
N LEU A 285 -12.63 -4.87 28.41
CA LEU A 285 -12.12 -5.02 29.77
C LEU A 285 -11.29 -3.79 30.10
N LYS A 286 -11.84 -2.90 30.94
CA LYS A 286 -11.13 -1.71 31.41
C LYS A 286 -9.99 -2.10 32.33
N ALA A 287 -8.85 -1.43 32.18
CA ALA A 287 -7.74 -1.61 33.09
C ALA A 287 -8.05 -1.00 34.47
N PRO A 288 -7.61 -1.64 35.57
CA PRO A 288 -7.73 -1.07 36.92
C PRO A 288 -6.86 0.19 37.07
N ASP A 289 -7.31 1.14 37.91
CA ASP A 289 -6.54 2.32 38.35
C ASP A 289 -5.89 3.13 37.22
N GLU A 290 -6.57 3.28 36.07
CA GLU A 290 -6.07 3.99 34.88
C GLU A 290 -4.70 3.47 34.38
N GLN A 291 -4.37 2.21 34.65
CA GLN A 291 -3.20 1.57 34.07
C GLN A 291 -3.43 1.32 32.57
N TYR A 292 -2.36 1.26 31.79
CA TYR A 292 -2.44 0.81 30.39
C TYR A 292 -1.92 -0.63 30.27
N TYR A 293 -2.48 -1.39 29.32
CA TYR A 293 -1.94 -2.69 28.93
C TYR A 293 -0.94 -2.51 27.78
N GLY A 294 0.28 -3.01 27.96
CA GLY A 294 1.34 -2.88 26.97
C GLY A 294 1.22 -3.90 25.84
N ASP A 295 1.64 -5.13 26.13
CA ASP A 295 1.66 -6.27 25.21
C ASP A 295 0.77 -7.40 25.69
N LEU A 296 0.43 -8.30 24.77
CA LEU A 296 -0.61 -9.30 24.92
C LEU A 296 -0.15 -10.66 24.39
N ALA A 297 -0.21 -11.67 25.25
CA ALA A 297 -0.15 -13.08 24.87
C ALA A 297 -1.50 -13.73 25.15
N VAL A 298 -2.05 -14.49 24.19
CA VAL A 298 -3.28 -15.26 24.36
C VAL A 298 -2.96 -16.75 24.29
N LYS A 299 -3.33 -17.50 25.33
CA LYS A 299 -3.09 -18.94 25.40
C LYS A 299 -4.17 -19.63 26.24
N GLY A 300 -4.75 -20.71 25.72
CA GLY A 300 -5.70 -21.54 26.47
C GLY A 300 -6.96 -20.81 26.95
N GLY A 301 -7.44 -19.81 26.20
CA GLY A 301 -8.59 -19.00 26.59
C GLY A 301 -8.28 -17.91 27.63
N LEU A 302 -7.00 -17.67 27.94
CA LEU A 302 -6.56 -16.60 28.83
C LEU A 302 -5.78 -15.53 28.06
N ALA A 303 -5.98 -14.27 28.42
CA ALA A 303 -5.14 -13.14 28.01
C ALA A 303 -4.15 -12.79 29.12
N TYR A 304 -2.87 -12.74 28.77
CA TYR A 304 -1.79 -12.29 29.64
C TYR A 304 -1.29 -10.95 29.13
N MET A 305 -1.40 -9.92 29.97
CA MET A 305 -1.12 -8.55 29.59
C MET A 305 -0.05 -7.95 30.49
N THR A 306 0.87 -7.21 29.90
CA THR A 306 1.82 -6.42 30.71
C THR A 306 1.13 -5.17 31.26
N THR A 307 1.36 -4.85 32.54
CA THR A 307 0.83 -3.64 33.19
C THR A 307 1.96 -2.76 33.71
N GLY A 308 1.90 -1.46 33.37
CA GLY A 308 2.88 -0.49 33.86
C GLY A 308 4.33 -0.88 33.55
N GLN A 309 5.20 -0.92 34.57
CA GLN A 309 6.64 -1.13 34.38
C GLN A 309 7.13 -2.57 34.49
N ILE A 310 6.50 -3.46 35.31
CA ILE A 310 6.80 -4.91 35.42
C ILE A 310 5.61 -5.70 35.98
N GLY A 311 4.38 -5.21 35.80
CA GLY A 311 3.19 -5.94 36.25
C GLY A 311 2.68 -6.90 35.19
N ILE A 312 1.90 -7.88 35.64
CA ILE A 312 1.12 -8.76 34.77
C ILE A 312 -0.33 -8.77 35.22
N ALA A 313 -1.25 -8.74 34.25
CA ALA A 313 -2.67 -8.96 34.44
C ALA A 313 -3.10 -10.17 33.61
N ILE A 314 -3.96 -11.01 34.18
CA ILE A 314 -4.49 -12.20 33.51
C ILE A 314 -6.01 -12.08 33.46
N ALA A 315 -6.58 -12.25 32.26
CA ALA A 315 -8.00 -12.18 32.03
C ALA A 315 -8.55 -13.44 31.37
N ASP A 316 -9.79 -13.79 31.73
CA ASP A 316 -10.57 -14.84 31.10
C ASP A 316 -11.19 -14.36 29.80
N LEU A 317 -10.96 -15.11 28.71
CA LEU A 317 -11.51 -14.88 27.37
C LEU A 317 -12.59 -15.89 26.97
N ASN A 318 -13.06 -16.75 27.89
CA ASN A 318 -14.14 -17.72 27.62
C ASN A 318 -15.43 -17.05 27.11
N ASN A 319 -15.68 -15.82 27.55
CA ASN A 319 -16.73 -14.96 27.00
C ASN A 319 -16.14 -13.61 26.58
N PRO A 320 -15.76 -13.43 25.30
CA PRO A 320 -15.09 -12.20 24.84
C PRO A 320 -15.93 -10.93 24.96
N GLN A 321 -17.27 -11.05 25.04
CA GLN A 321 -18.16 -9.91 25.29
C GLN A 321 -18.20 -9.50 26.76
N GLN A 322 -17.82 -10.41 27.67
CA GLN A 322 -17.80 -10.21 29.12
C GLN A 322 -16.49 -10.74 29.72
N MET A 323 -15.36 -10.26 29.17
CA MET A 323 -14.04 -10.60 29.68
C MET A 323 -13.92 -10.22 31.16
N ARG A 324 -13.21 -11.04 31.94
CA ARG A 324 -13.03 -10.82 33.38
C ARG A 324 -11.56 -10.85 33.75
N LEU A 325 -11.10 -9.83 34.48
CA LEU A 325 -9.80 -9.89 35.12
C LEU A 325 -9.83 -10.96 36.21
N LEU A 326 -8.96 -11.97 36.09
CA LEU A 326 -8.82 -13.05 37.07
C LEU A 326 -7.88 -12.64 38.20
N GLY A 327 -6.73 -12.09 37.83
CA GLY A 327 -5.69 -11.72 38.76
C GLY A 327 -4.73 -10.71 38.15
N SER A 328 -4.05 -9.97 39.01
CA SER A 328 -2.97 -9.08 38.60
C SER A 328 -1.95 -8.97 39.72
N THR A 329 -0.68 -8.83 39.36
CA THR A 329 0.39 -8.62 40.33
C THR A 329 1.38 -7.61 39.82
N ARG A 330 1.96 -6.84 40.75
CA ARG A 330 2.99 -5.86 40.46
C ARG A 330 4.04 -5.88 41.58
N PRO A 331 5.27 -6.35 41.30
CA PRO A 331 6.30 -6.43 42.33
C PRO A 331 6.75 -5.05 42.83
N GLU A 332 7.13 -4.97 44.11
CA GLU A 332 7.64 -3.72 44.72
C GLU A 332 8.90 -3.20 44.03
N SER A 333 9.75 -4.09 43.49
CA SER A 333 10.98 -3.73 42.78
C SER A 333 10.79 -3.05 41.40
N HIS A 334 9.55 -2.68 41.05
CA HIS A 334 9.20 -2.12 39.75
C HIS A 334 9.92 -0.84 39.37
N GLU A 335 10.33 -0.02 40.34
CA GLU A 335 11.02 1.23 40.06
C GLU A 335 12.36 1.05 39.36
N LEU A 336 13.02 -0.09 39.63
CA LEU A 336 14.31 -0.44 39.03
C LEU A 336 14.16 -0.95 37.59
N TRP A 337 12.98 -1.39 37.18
CA TRP A 337 12.75 -1.95 35.86
C TRP A 337 12.08 -0.95 34.94
N LYS A 338 12.43 -0.99 33.65
CA LYS A 338 11.92 -0.10 32.62
C LYS A 338 11.80 -0.83 31.29
N GLY A 339 10.86 -0.36 30.46
CA GLY A 339 10.66 -0.85 29.10
C GLY A 339 10.31 -2.35 29.04
N VAL A 340 9.62 -2.86 30.06
CA VAL A 340 9.17 -4.24 30.12
C VAL A 340 7.83 -4.30 29.40
N ASN A 341 7.93 -4.40 28.08
CA ASN A 341 6.79 -4.20 27.20
C ASN A 341 6.48 -5.43 26.37
N ALA A 342 7.25 -6.53 26.46
CA ALA A 342 6.99 -7.74 25.69
C ALA A 342 6.78 -8.95 26.59
N ILE A 343 5.77 -9.76 26.30
CA ILE A 343 5.38 -10.94 27.08
C ILE A 343 5.28 -12.18 26.20
N CYS A 344 5.76 -13.31 26.72
CA CYS A 344 5.46 -14.62 26.17
C CYS A 344 5.14 -15.61 27.30
N VAL A 345 4.37 -16.64 26.99
CA VAL A 345 3.89 -17.62 27.98
C VAL A 345 4.23 -19.03 27.52
N VAL A 346 5.06 -19.72 28.31
CA VAL A 346 5.42 -21.14 28.11
C VAL A 346 4.89 -21.89 29.32
N ASP A 347 4.10 -22.93 29.04
CA ASP A 347 3.36 -23.69 30.06
C ASP A 347 2.65 -22.78 31.07
N SER A 348 3.03 -22.84 32.34
CA SER A 348 2.47 -22.06 33.44
C SER A 348 3.37 -20.90 33.89
N LEU A 349 4.30 -20.46 33.04
CA LEU A 349 5.21 -19.36 33.30
C LEU A 349 5.07 -18.26 32.25
N ALA A 350 5.03 -17.01 32.71
CA ALA A 350 5.04 -15.82 31.87
C ALA A 350 6.40 -15.12 31.95
N TYR A 351 6.98 -14.81 30.80
CA TYR A 351 8.31 -14.23 30.68
C TYR A 351 8.22 -12.85 30.08
N LEU A 352 8.67 -11.87 30.85
CA LEU A 352 8.64 -10.47 30.49
C LEU A 352 10.08 -9.98 30.30
N VAL A 353 10.40 -9.48 29.11
CA VAL A 353 11.74 -8.95 28.83
C VAL A 353 11.77 -7.44 29.04
N GLY A 354 12.83 -6.96 29.68
CA GLY A 354 13.09 -5.55 29.79
C GLY A 354 14.46 -5.29 30.37
N TRP A 355 14.67 -4.09 30.86
CA TRP A 355 15.96 -3.74 31.45
C TRP A 355 15.79 -3.20 32.86
N ARG A 356 16.78 -3.53 33.68
CA ARG A 356 16.87 -3.12 35.07
C ARG A 356 17.98 -2.10 35.22
N LYS A 357 17.67 -1.00 35.87
CA LYS A 357 18.61 0.02 36.30
C LYS A 357 19.54 -0.57 37.35
N GLY A 358 20.84 -0.44 37.13
CA GLY A 358 21.86 -1.05 37.99
C GLY A 358 23.18 -0.29 37.94
N LEU A 359 24.02 -0.49 38.96
CA LEU A 359 25.41 -0.04 39.00
C LEU A 359 26.32 -1.26 38.75
N PRO A 360 27.36 -1.15 37.92
CA PRO A 360 27.85 0.05 37.23
C PRO A 360 27.07 0.43 35.95
N SER A 361 26.19 -0.44 35.45
CA SER A 361 25.42 -0.19 34.23
C SER A 361 24.04 -0.86 34.28
N ASP A 362 23.08 -0.26 33.57
CA ASP A 362 21.78 -0.88 33.27
C ASP A 362 22.00 -2.26 32.62
N SER A 363 21.12 -3.22 32.86
CA SER A 363 21.26 -4.58 32.32
C SER A 363 19.94 -5.10 31.78
N LEU A 364 19.99 -5.87 30.71
CA LEU A 364 18.84 -6.59 30.17
C LEU A 364 18.57 -7.83 31.01
N GLY A 365 17.30 -8.09 31.25
CA GLY A 365 16.88 -9.28 31.98
C GLY A 365 15.47 -9.72 31.62
N VAL A 366 15.15 -10.93 32.08
CA VAL A 366 13.82 -11.53 31.95
C VAL A 366 13.26 -11.68 33.35
N VAL A 367 12.07 -11.15 33.55
CA VAL A 367 11.26 -11.32 34.75
C VAL A 367 10.31 -12.48 34.51
N VAL A 368 10.26 -13.42 35.44
CA VAL A 368 9.47 -14.65 35.32
C VAL A 368 8.36 -14.62 36.36
N PHE A 369 7.12 -14.79 35.91
CA PHE A 369 5.95 -14.93 36.75
C PHE A 369 5.44 -16.37 36.70
N ASP A 370 5.10 -16.90 37.86
CA ASP A 370 4.26 -18.09 37.96
C ASP A 370 2.81 -17.67 37.72
N VAL A 371 2.20 -18.30 36.72
CA VAL A 371 0.82 -18.07 36.29
C VAL A 371 0.01 -19.37 36.29
N SER A 372 0.47 -20.38 37.04
CA SER A 372 -0.24 -21.66 37.22
C SER A 372 -1.62 -21.47 37.83
N ASP A 373 -1.78 -20.49 38.73
CA ASP A 373 -3.06 -19.98 39.17
C ASP A 373 -3.32 -18.59 38.54
N PRO A 374 -4.18 -18.49 37.51
CA PRO A 374 -4.52 -17.24 36.85
C PRO A 374 -5.10 -16.17 37.79
N ALA A 375 -5.69 -16.56 38.93
CA ALA A 375 -6.26 -15.64 39.90
C ALA A 375 -5.19 -15.05 40.84
N ALA A 376 -4.06 -15.72 40.99
CA ALA A 376 -2.98 -15.33 41.89
C ALA A 376 -1.60 -15.39 41.20
N PRO A 377 -1.37 -14.60 40.12
CA PRO A 377 -0.06 -14.55 39.50
C PRO A 377 0.99 -14.03 40.48
N ALA A 378 2.18 -14.64 40.49
CA ALA A 378 3.23 -14.32 41.45
C ALA A 378 4.59 -14.19 40.77
N LEU A 379 5.42 -13.27 41.27
CA LEU A 379 6.81 -13.15 40.81
C LEU A 379 7.59 -14.39 41.24
N LYS A 380 8.04 -15.20 40.27
CA LYS A 380 8.90 -16.35 40.52
C LYS A 380 10.36 -15.93 40.69
N GLY A 381 10.80 -14.98 39.87
CA GLY A 381 12.15 -14.44 39.93
C GLY A 381 12.54 -13.64 38.70
N TYR A 382 13.83 -13.35 38.56
CA TYR A 382 14.38 -12.71 37.37
C TYR A 382 15.79 -13.25 37.07
N ARG A 383 16.21 -13.09 35.80
CA ARG A 383 17.57 -13.40 35.34
C ARG A 383 18.10 -12.22 34.55
N MET A 384 19.36 -11.86 34.78
CA MET A 384 20.07 -10.79 34.06
C MET A 384 21.07 -11.42 33.12
N PHE A 385 21.14 -10.95 31.87
CA PHE A 385 21.93 -11.62 30.83
C PHE A 385 22.99 -10.72 30.19
N ALA A 386 22.74 -9.41 30.09
CA ALA A 386 23.67 -8.52 29.40
C ALA A 386 23.69 -7.12 30.00
N ALA A 387 24.89 -6.57 30.19
CA ALA A 387 25.07 -5.16 30.49
C ALA A 387 24.74 -4.29 29.26
N ILE A 388 23.95 -3.25 29.47
CA ILE A 388 23.55 -2.28 28.47
C ILE A 388 24.49 -1.08 28.58
N LYS A 389 25.43 -0.99 27.63
CA LYS A 389 26.45 0.07 27.63
C LYS A 389 25.97 1.42 27.09
N ARG A 390 24.85 1.47 26.35
CA ARG A 390 24.30 2.70 25.75
C ARG A 390 22.79 2.75 25.93
N LYS A 391 22.26 3.88 26.43
CA LYS A 391 20.82 4.09 26.56
C LYS A 391 20.15 4.25 25.19
N ARG A 392 19.42 3.25 24.71
CA ARG A 392 18.56 3.31 23.52
C ARG A 392 17.10 3.06 23.89
N PHE A 393 16.19 3.74 23.20
CA PHE A 393 14.77 3.40 23.25
C PHE A 393 14.55 2.16 22.37
N ARG A 394 13.98 1.09 22.95
CA ARG A 394 13.69 -0.24 22.34
C ARG A 394 14.94 -1.11 22.07
N TYR A 395 15.32 -1.95 23.05
CA TYR A 395 16.45 -2.88 22.93
C TYR A 395 16.08 -4.24 22.33
N HIS A 396 14.86 -4.72 22.60
CA HIS A 396 14.35 -5.97 22.04
C HIS A 396 13.62 -5.64 20.75
N GLN A 397 14.05 -6.28 19.66
CA GLN A 397 13.40 -6.22 18.36
C GLN A 397 12.30 -7.28 18.27
N TYR A 398 12.49 -8.40 18.95
CA TYR A 398 11.51 -9.48 19.11
C TYR A 398 11.74 -10.23 20.42
N TRP A 399 10.65 -10.71 21.02
CA TRP A 399 10.66 -11.62 22.17
C TRP A 399 9.51 -12.62 22.02
N GLY A 400 9.81 -13.91 22.09
CA GLY A 400 8.78 -14.93 21.94
C GLY A 400 9.24 -16.34 22.30
N ALA A 401 8.26 -17.23 22.46
CA ALA A 401 8.50 -18.65 22.71
C ALA A 401 8.84 -19.39 21.40
N THR A 402 9.60 -20.47 21.52
CA THR A 402 9.93 -21.42 20.45
C THR A 402 9.81 -22.85 20.97
N ASP A 403 9.85 -23.85 20.09
CA ASP A 403 9.87 -25.26 20.52
C ASP A 403 11.07 -25.59 21.42
N GLY A 404 12.19 -24.87 21.26
CA GLY A 404 13.42 -25.05 22.04
C GLY A 404 13.53 -24.18 23.30
N GLY A 405 12.55 -23.33 23.60
CA GLY A 405 12.56 -22.41 24.74
C GLY A 405 12.11 -21.00 24.38
N LEU A 406 13.00 -20.01 24.53
CA LEU A 406 12.72 -18.60 24.25
C LEU A 406 13.71 -18.01 23.25
N LEU A 407 13.25 -17.07 22.44
CA LEU A 407 14.06 -16.34 21.47
C LEU A 407 13.96 -14.83 21.69
N LEU A 408 15.12 -14.19 21.77
CA LEU A 408 15.28 -12.74 21.79
C LEU A 408 16.06 -12.31 20.57
N VAL A 409 15.49 -11.41 19.78
CA VAL A 409 16.26 -10.71 18.74
C VAL A 409 16.51 -9.29 19.23
N ARG A 410 17.78 -8.88 19.27
CA ARG A 410 18.18 -7.57 19.81
C ARG A 410 19.41 -7.02 19.16
N GLU A 411 19.62 -5.72 19.34
CA GLU A 411 20.89 -5.09 19.00
C GLU A 411 21.93 -5.33 20.10
N ARG A 412 23.15 -5.67 19.68
CA ARG A 412 24.31 -5.86 20.57
C ARG A 412 25.57 -5.32 19.90
N GLY A 413 26.02 -4.14 20.33
CA GLY A 413 27.17 -3.47 19.73
C GLY A 413 26.87 -3.03 18.30
N TYR A 414 27.60 -3.59 17.32
CA TYR A 414 27.48 -3.31 15.90
C TYR A 414 26.82 -4.48 15.14
N SER A 415 25.94 -5.22 15.81
CA SER A 415 25.29 -6.40 15.24
C SER A 415 23.86 -6.55 15.75
N LEU A 416 22.99 -7.08 14.88
CA LEU A 416 21.70 -7.64 15.25
C LEU A 416 21.92 -9.12 15.58
N VAL A 417 21.47 -9.57 16.75
CA VAL A 417 21.75 -10.92 17.27
C VAL A 417 20.44 -11.59 17.69
N ALA A 418 20.28 -12.86 17.31
CA ALA A 418 19.31 -13.79 17.88
C ALA A 418 19.98 -14.54 19.03
N GLU A 419 19.47 -14.37 20.25
CA GLU A 419 19.91 -15.07 21.45
C GLU A 419 18.78 -16.04 21.87
N ALA A 420 19.09 -17.33 21.97
CA ALA A 420 18.15 -18.32 22.47
C ALA A 420 18.38 -18.60 23.95
N PHE A 421 17.29 -18.92 24.65
CA PHE A 421 17.32 -19.28 26.06
C PHE A 421 16.64 -20.63 26.25
N ALA A 422 17.40 -21.59 26.77
CA ALA A 422 16.84 -22.83 27.28
C ALA A 422 16.15 -22.56 28.62
N LEU A 423 15.24 -23.44 29.00
CA LEU A 423 14.57 -23.38 30.30
C LEU A 423 15.18 -24.45 31.22
N ASP A 424 15.63 -24.06 32.41
CA ASP A 424 16.11 -25.02 33.42
C ASP A 424 14.95 -25.83 34.03
N ALA A 425 15.26 -26.73 34.98
CA ALA A 425 14.26 -27.59 35.62
C ALA A 425 13.17 -26.78 36.35
N GLU A 426 13.50 -25.56 36.78
CA GLU A 426 12.59 -24.61 37.41
C GLU A 426 11.89 -23.70 36.38
N GLY A 427 12.15 -23.87 35.09
CA GLY A 427 11.60 -23.07 34.01
C GLY A 427 12.18 -21.65 33.93
N MET A 428 13.31 -21.39 34.58
CA MET A 428 14.02 -20.11 34.48
C MET A 428 14.88 -20.08 33.20
N PRO A 429 14.97 -18.93 32.52
CA PRO A 429 15.74 -18.84 31.29
C PRO A 429 17.25 -18.91 31.58
N VAL A 430 17.93 -19.78 30.85
CA VAL A 430 19.38 -19.96 30.83
C VAL A 430 19.87 -19.68 29.42
N THR A 431 20.92 -18.87 29.28
CA THR A 431 21.50 -18.54 27.99
C THR A 431 21.93 -19.81 27.25
N GLY A 432 21.38 -20.00 26.06
CA GLY A 432 21.76 -21.06 25.14
C GLY A 432 22.80 -20.56 24.14
N ASP A 433 22.50 -20.72 22.86
CA ASP A 433 23.32 -20.28 21.74
C ASP A 433 22.92 -18.87 21.26
N GLU A 434 23.84 -18.21 20.57
CA GLU A 434 23.61 -16.90 19.95
C GLU A 434 24.06 -16.90 18.49
N ARG A 435 23.32 -16.17 17.65
CA ARG A 435 23.64 -16.01 16.23
C ARG A 435 23.54 -14.56 15.79
N VAL A 436 24.61 -14.08 15.17
CA VAL A 436 24.64 -12.77 14.50
C VAL A 436 23.84 -12.88 13.20
N ILE A 437 22.79 -12.07 13.08
CA ILE A 437 21.90 -12.02 11.91
C ILE A 437 22.51 -11.12 10.84
N MET A 438 22.93 -9.92 11.24
CA MET A 438 23.54 -8.92 10.36
C MET A 438 24.41 -7.94 11.15
N PRO A 439 25.46 -7.36 10.52
CA PRO A 439 26.16 -6.21 11.07
C PRO A 439 25.28 -4.95 11.01
N ILE A 440 25.55 -3.99 11.89
CA ILE A 440 24.90 -2.69 11.99
C ILE A 440 25.98 -1.62 11.79
N SER A 441 25.76 -0.68 10.87
CA SER A 441 26.60 0.51 10.65
C SER A 441 26.71 1.38 11.90
N ASP A 442 27.67 2.32 11.97
CA ASP A 442 27.93 3.06 13.21
C ASP A 442 26.63 3.65 13.80
N PRO A 443 26.22 3.21 15.01
CA PRO A 443 24.95 3.56 15.59
C PRO A 443 24.80 5.05 15.95
N VAL A 444 25.88 5.84 15.93
CA VAL A 444 25.87 7.29 16.20
C VAL A 444 25.47 8.08 14.96
N ASP A 445 26.01 7.70 13.81
CA ASP A 445 25.75 8.33 12.51
C ASP A 445 24.58 7.68 11.76
N ASP A 446 24.03 6.59 12.29
CA ASP A 446 22.85 5.93 11.73
C ASP A 446 21.59 6.81 11.88
N PRO A 447 21.04 7.34 10.77
CA PRO A 447 19.79 8.12 10.80
C PRO A 447 18.58 7.27 11.24
N HIS A 448 18.70 5.95 11.32
CA HIS A 448 17.63 5.00 11.65
C HIS A 448 17.73 4.44 13.06
N ARG A 449 18.57 5.02 13.92
CA ARG A 449 18.80 4.58 15.31
C ARG A 449 17.56 4.44 16.21
N TRP A 450 16.39 4.92 15.77
CA TRP A 450 15.13 4.90 16.52
C TRP A 450 14.09 3.90 15.98
N LYS A 451 14.41 3.17 14.91
CA LYS A 451 13.50 2.24 14.21
C LYS A 451 13.82 0.77 14.51
N HIS A 452 12.84 -0.10 14.25
CA HIS A 452 13.06 -1.54 14.30
C HIS A 452 13.96 -1.98 13.13
N ARG A 453 14.82 -2.97 13.36
CA ARG A 453 15.72 -3.50 12.30
C ARG A 453 15.25 -4.81 11.70
N CYS A 454 14.33 -5.48 12.38
CA CYS A 454 13.76 -6.71 11.90
C CYS A 454 12.31 -6.86 12.35
N HIS A 455 11.53 -7.58 11.56
CA HIS A 455 10.29 -8.20 11.98
C HIS A 455 10.54 -9.71 12.09
N VAL A 456 9.93 -10.38 13.07
CA VAL A 456 10.17 -11.80 13.33
C VAL A 456 8.85 -12.52 13.47
N SER A 457 8.72 -13.65 12.76
CA SER A 457 7.61 -14.59 12.92
C SER A 457 8.19 -15.95 13.26
N VAL A 458 7.71 -16.57 14.34
CA VAL A 458 8.14 -17.91 14.75
C VAL A 458 7.02 -18.90 14.49
N ARG A 459 7.38 -20.03 13.86
CA ARG A 459 6.48 -21.16 13.65
C ARG A 459 7.19 -22.44 14.09
N GLY A 460 6.78 -22.98 15.22
CA GLY A 460 7.38 -24.17 15.83
C GLY A 460 8.89 -24.04 15.99
N SER A 461 9.63 -24.88 15.27
CA SER A 461 11.08 -24.98 15.30
C SER A 461 11.82 -24.02 14.35
N ARG A 462 11.14 -23.01 13.80
CA ARG A 462 11.72 -22.05 12.85
C ARG A 462 11.36 -20.61 13.19
N ALA A 463 12.37 -19.74 13.12
CA ALA A 463 12.21 -18.29 13.19
C ALA A 463 12.52 -17.68 11.82
N TYR A 464 11.56 -16.94 11.29
CA TYR A 464 11.68 -16.17 10.05
C TYR A 464 11.91 -14.71 10.42
N ILE A 465 13.04 -14.16 9.99
CA ILE A 465 13.50 -12.82 10.36
C ILE A 465 13.58 -11.99 9.09
N GLY A 466 12.63 -11.07 8.91
CA GLY A 466 12.64 -10.08 7.84
C GLY A 466 13.50 -8.90 8.25
N THR A 467 14.61 -8.71 7.57
CA THR A 467 15.49 -7.54 7.72
C THR A 467 15.22 -6.51 6.61
N GLU A 468 16.05 -5.49 6.49
CA GLU A 468 15.96 -4.51 5.42
C GLU A 468 16.21 -5.11 4.02
N SER A 469 17.14 -6.06 3.89
CA SER A 469 17.57 -6.60 2.60
C SER A 469 17.24 -8.08 2.42
N GLU A 470 17.14 -8.83 3.52
CA GLU A 470 17.14 -10.28 3.50
C GLU A 470 16.04 -10.87 4.39
N LEU A 471 15.53 -12.03 3.98
CA LEU A 471 14.84 -12.97 4.86
C LEU A 471 15.86 -13.97 5.40
N VAL A 472 16.04 -14.01 6.72
CA VAL A 472 16.91 -14.97 7.40
C VAL A 472 16.07 -16.01 8.12
N VAL A 473 16.37 -17.29 7.91
CA VAL A 473 15.67 -18.43 8.52
C VAL A 473 16.59 -19.12 9.49
N ILE A 474 16.17 -19.21 10.75
CA ILE A 474 16.93 -19.84 11.84
C ILE A 474 16.15 -21.02 12.40
N ALA A 475 16.82 -22.17 12.54
CA ALA A 475 16.33 -23.30 13.30
C ALA A 475 16.42 -23.00 14.80
N VAL A 476 15.26 -23.09 15.48
CA VAL A 476 15.06 -22.76 16.89
C VAL A 476 14.45 -23.94 17.68
N ALA A 477 14.61 -25.17 17.16
CA ALA A 477 14.19 -26.41 17.82
C ALA A 477 14.94 -26.67 19.13
N ASP A 478 16.20 -26.25 19.20
CA ASP A 478 17.08 -26.42 20.34
C ASP A 478 17.75 -25.08 20.62
N ALA A 479 17.53 -24.55 21.83
CA ALA A 479 18.12 -23.30 22.26
C ALA A 479 19.65 -23.35 22.36
N HIS A 480 20.28 -24.53 22.41
CA HIS A 480 21.73 -24.68 22.49
C HIS A 480 22.42 -24.80 21.12
N THR A 481 21.66 -24.92 20.04
CA THR A 481 22.22 -25.06 18.69
C THR A 481 21.41 -24.26 17.67
N LEU A 482 21.48 -22.93 17.77
CA LEU A 482 20.89 -22.07 16.76
C LEU A 482 21.64 -22.23 15.44
N ARG A 483 20.92 -22.52 14.36
CA ARG A 483 21.52 -22.68 13.02
C ARG A 483 20.74 -21.88 12.00
N GLU A 484 21.43 -21.02 11.25
CA GLU A 484 20.87 -20.43 10.04
C GLU A 484 20.70 -21.55 8.99
N THR A 485 19.46 -21.78 8.56
CA THR A 485 19.15 -22.81 7.56
C THR A 485 18.93 -22.23 6.17
N GLY A 486 18.60 -20.94 6.09
CA GLY A 486 18.40 -20.24 4.82
C GLY A 486 18.58 -18.74 4.96
N ARG A 487 19.05 -18.13 3.87
CA ARG A 487 19.11 -16.67 3.68
C ARG A 487 18.67 -16.37 2.26
N HIS A 488 17.64 -15.56 2.14
CA HIS A 488 17.02 -15.23 0.86
C HIS A 488 17.03 -13.72 0.68
N THR A 489 17.77 -13.26 -0.33
CA THR A 489 17.70 -11.88 -0.77
C THR A 489 16.40 -11.69 -1.54
N ILE A 490 15.54 -10.80 -1.04
CA ILE A 490 14.34 -10.40 -1.76
C ILE A 490 14.71 -9.09 -2.45
N GLU A 491 15.29 -9.21 -3.65
CA GLU A 491 15.68 -8.05 -4.45
C GLU A 491 14.46 -7.18 -4.71
N SER A 492 14.43 -6.00 -4.11
CA SER A 492 13.41 -5.01 -4.38
C SER A 492 13.98 -3.63 -4.18
N PHE A 493 13.71 -2.74 -5.13
CA PHE A 493 13.97 -1.33 -4.94
C PHE A 493 13.31 -0.85 -3.65
N ARG A 494 14.03 -0.05 -2.87
CA ARG A 494 13.54 0.48 -1.60
C ARG A 494 13.60 2.01 -1.69
N PRO A 495 12.46 2.70 -1.73
CA PRO A 495 12.47 4.15 -1.56
C PRO A 495 13.01 4.47 -0.17
N GLN A 496 13.87 5.48 -0.04
CA GLN A 496 14.45 5.82 1.27
C GLN A 496 13.38 6.11 2.33
N SER A 497 12.17 6.56 1.97
CA SER A 497 11.05 6.72 2.91
C SER A 497 10.66 5.43 3.66
N TYR A 498 10.97 4.25 3.11
CA TYR A 498 10.82 2.97 3.78
C TYR A 498 12.07 2.68 4.61
N TYR A 499 11.98 2.92 5.91
CA TYR A 499 13.06 2.56 6.84
C TYR A 499 12.66 1.46 7.82
N ASP A 500 11.51 0.84 7.58
CA ASP A 500 11.00 -0.25 8.40
C ASP A 500 11.47 -1.59 7.83
N PRO A 501 11.64 -2.62 8.68
CA PRO A 501 12.09 -3.93 8.24
C PRO A 501 10.99 -4.62 7.45
N ARG A 502 11.37 -5.59 6.61
CA ARG A 502 10.37 -6.39 5.87
C ARG A 502 9.46 -7.12 6.85
N LEU A 503 8.17 -6.90 6.70
CA LEU A 503 7.17 -7.64 7.45
C LEU A 503 7.22 -9.12 7.08
N VAL A 504 7.12 -9.98 8.09
CA VAL A 504 7.06 -11.43 7.94
C VAL A 504 5.92 -11.97 8.79
N ALA A 505 5.08 -12.83 8.21
CA ALA A 505 3.98 -13.48 8.92
C ALA A 505 3.79 -14.90 8.41
N THR A 506 3.42 -15.82 9.29
CA THR A 506 3.17 -17.22 8.95
C THR A 506 1.71 -17.57 9.20
N ASP A 507 1.11 -18.37 8.31
CA ASP A 507 -0.25 -18.91 8.47
C ASP A 507 -0.31 -20.30 7.81
N GLY A 508 -0.58 -21.33 8.63
CA GLY A 508 -0.43 -22.71 8.17
C GLY A 508 0.94 -22.95 7.51
N ASP A 509 0.95 -23.65 6.37
CA ASP A 509 2.16 -23.95 5.58
C ASP A 509 2.65 -22.80 4.68
N LYS A 510 2.25 -21.57 4.99
CA LYS A 510 2.62 -20.39 4.20
C LYS A 510 3.39 -19.38 5.04
N LEU A 511 4.35 -18.73 4.39
CA LEU A 511 5.08 -17.58 4.89
C LEU A 511 4.83 -16.41 3.94
N TYR A 512 4.46 -15.27 4.49
CA TYR A 512 4.26 -14.02 3.76
C TYR A 512 5.38 -13.07 4.11
N VAL A 513 6.06 -12.53 3.10
CA VAL A 513 7.21 -11.62 3.28
C VAL A 513 7.04 -10.38 2.43
N GLU A 514 7.22 -9.21 3.04
CA GLU A 514 7.09 -7.95 2.33
C GLU A 514 8.20 -7.74 1.27
N ARG A 515 7.75 -7.39 0.07
CA ARG A 515 8.55 -6.81 -1.01
C ARG A 515 8.25 -5.31 -1.06
N PHE A 516 9.29 -4.48 -1.09
CA PHE A 516 9.10 -3.01 -1.11
C PHE A 516 8.74 -2.48 -2.50
N TRP A 517 9.15 -3.19 -3.56
CA TRP A 517 8.88 -2.79 -4.93
C TRP A 517 8.78 -3.98 -5.89
N PRO A 518 7.65 -4.18 -6.59
CA PRO A 518 6.32 -3.63 -6.24
C PRO A 518 5.96 -3.90 -4.77
N HIS A 519 5.15 -3.04 -4.16
CA HIS A 519 4.75 -3.15 -2.76
C HIS A 519 3.70 -4.26 -2.59
N GLU A 520 4.14 -5.42 -2.11
CA GLU A 520 3.33 -6.64 -2.03
C GLU A 520 3.86 -7.58 -0.94
N LEU A 521 3.03 -8.51 -0.48
CA LEU A 521 3.47 -9.67 0.31
C LEU A 521 3.76 -10.82 -0.65
N VAL A 522 5.01 -11.26 -0.71
CA VAL A 522 5.41 -12.47 -1.41
C VAL A 522 5.01 -13.67 -0.57
N GLU A 523 4.26 -14.58 -1.18
CA GLU A 523 3.81 -15.82 -0.57
C GLU A 523 4.82 -16.93 -0.86
N PHE A 524 5.36 -17.51 0.20
CA PHE A 524 6.25 -18.66 0.18
C PHE A 524 5.53 -19.88 0.75
N ASP A 525 5.60 -20.99 0.03
CA ASP A 525 5.31 -22.31 0.56
C ASP A 525 6.48 -22.74 1.45
N ILE A 526 6.16 -23.06 2.71
CA ILE A 526 7.11 -23.52 3.73
C ILE A 526 6.81 -24.95 4.18
N PHE A 527 6.19 -25.78 3.33
CA PHE A 527 6.10 -27.23 3.55
C PHE A 527 7.48 -27.84 3.83
N ASN A 528 8.51 -27.38 3.10
CA ASN A 528 9.90 -27.53 3.53
C ASN A 528 10.41 -26.18 4.08
N PRO A 529 10.52 -26.02 5.40
CA PRO A 529 10.83 -24.74 6.01
C PRO A 529 12.25 -24.24 5.73
N ASP A 530 13.17 -25.13 5.33
CA ASP A 530 14.56 -24.79 5.01
C ASP A 530 14.74 -24.36 3.55
N GLN A 531 13.70 -24.52 2.72
CA GLN A 531 13.70 -24.14 1.31
C GLN A 531 12.35 -23.46 0.97
N PRO A 532 12.09 -22.27 1.51
CA PRO A 532 10.88 -21.52 1.18
C PRO A 532 10.79 -21.29 -0.33
N ARG A 533 9.68 -21.68 -0.93
CA ARG A 533 9.45 -21.55 -2.37
C ARG A 533 8.42 -20.48 -2.65
N GLU A 534 8.77 -19.46 -3.45
CA GLU A 534 7.80 -18.47 -3.90
C GLU A 534 6.69 -19.16 -4.71
N VAL A 535 5.45 -19.01 -4.26
CA VAL A 535 4.25 -19.58 -4.89
C VAL A 535 3.29 -18.51 -5.39
N GLY A 536 3.39 -17.29 -4.87
CA GLY A 536 2.49 -16.21 -5.23
C GLY A 536 2.84 -14.89 -4.58
N TYR A 537 1.92 -13.94 -4.73
CA TYR A 537 2.03 -12.62 -4.12
C TYR A 537 0.63 -12.06 -3.84
N LEU A 538 0.54 -11.26 -2.79
CA LEU A 538 -0.65 -10.51 -2.40
C LEU A 538 -0.33 -9.01 -2.50
N PRO A 539 -1.05 -8.23 -3.32
CA PRO A 539 -0.81 -6.79 -3.40
C PRO A 539 -1.14 -6.11 -2.07
N LEU A 540 -0.30 -5.19 -1.60
CA LEU A 540 -0.54 -4.40 -0.39
C LEU A 540 -1.12 -3.01 -0.73
N PRO A 541 -2.22 -2.57 -0.10
CA PRO A 541 -2.82 -1.25 -0.37
C PRO A 541 -1.98 -0.07 0.15
N ARG A 542 -2.11 1.08 -0.52
CA ARG A 542 -1.27 2.31 -0.40
C ARG A 542 -1.19 2.99 0.96
N SER A 543 -2.18 2.84 1.83
CA SER A 543 -2.42 3.89 2.85
C SER A 543 -1.76 3.69 4.20
N ASP A 544 -1.13 2.55 4.46
CA ASP A 544 -0.82 2.20 5.85
C ASP A 544 0.69 2.01 6.01
N ASP A 545 1.29 2.85 6.87
CA ASP A 545 2.60 2.59 7.46
C ASP A 545 2.44 1.35 8.37
N ILE A 546 2.43 0.16 7.77
CA ILE A 546 2.17 -1.10 8.48
C ILE A 546 3.37 -1.37 9.39
N ARG A 547 3.12 -1.37 10.70
CA ARG A 547 4.10 -1.59 11.76
C ARG A 547 4.15 -3.02 12.25
N SER A 548 3.07 -3.77 12.07
CA SER A 548 2.97 -5.17 12.44
C SER A 548 1.97 -5.86 11.55
N LEU A 549 2.27 -7.09 11.18
CA LEU A 549 1.42 -7.96 10.36
C LEU A 549 1.22 -9.29 11.08
N GLN A 550 -0.03 -9.69 11.26
CA GLN A 550 -0.39 -11.02 11.74
C GLN A 550 -1.38 -11.63 10.75
N ILE A 551 -1.20 -12.91 10.42
CA ILE A 551 -2.11 -13.62 9.52
C ILE A 551 -2.61 -14.85 10.28
N VAL A 552 -3.93 -15.02 10.34
CA VAL A 552 -4.58 -16.15 11.01
C VAL A 552 -5.77 -16.57 10.18
N ASP A 553 -5.84 -17.86 9.84
CA ASP A 553 -6.95 -18.48 9.11
C ASP A 553 -7.27 -17.75 7.79
N GLY A 554 -6.22 -17.34 7.06
CA GLY A 554 -6.38 -16.60 5.81
C GLY A 554 -6.87 -15.16 5.97
N VAL A 555 -6.81 -14.57 7.17
CA VAL A 555 -7.11 -13.14 7.40
C VAL A 555 -5.86 -12.42 7.88
N ALA A 556 -5.45 -11.38 7.15
CA ALA A 556 -4.34 -10.52 7.51
C ALA A 556 -4.81 -9.33 8.35
N TYR A 557 -4.20 -9.15 9.51
CA TYR A 557 -4.38 -8.01 10.41
C TYR A 557 -3.12 -7.16 10.37
N SER A 558 -3.24 -5.93 9.88
CA SER A 558 -2.18 -4.94 10.04
C SER A 558 -2.51 -3.96 11.14
N ARG A 559 -1.45 -3.38 11.71
CA ARG A 559 -1.54 -2.15 12.48
C ARG A 559 -0.67 -1.09 11.80
N GLY A 560 -1.21 0.10 11.57
CA GLY A 560 -0.46 1.20 10.96
C GLY A 560 -1.04 2.57 11.27
N TYR A 561 -0.35 3.64 10.88
CA TYR A 561 -0.90 4.99 10.98
C TYR A 561 -1.99 5.20 9.93
N GLY A 562 -3.10 5.83 10.33
CA GLY A 562 -4.17 6.20 9.38
C GLY A 562 -3.73 7.22 8.33
N LEU A 563 -4.60 7.44 7.33
CA LEU A 563 -4.41 8.42 6.25
C LEU A 563 -4.14 9.83 6.79
N GLY A 564 -2.87 10.25 6.74
CA GLY A 564 -2.44 11.61 7.08
C GLY A 564 -1.03 11.61 7.68
N LYS A 565 -0.13 12.42 7.12
CA LYS A 565 1.30 12.52 7.50
C LYS A 565 1.57 12.93 8.97
N TRP A 566 0.51 13.13 9.76
CA TRP A 566 0.51 13.60 11.15
C TRP A 566 -0.55 12.90 12.03
N SER A 567 -1.17 11.82 11.56
CA SER A 567 -2.13 11.05 12.36
C SER A 567 -1.36 10.25 13.41
N SER A 568 -1.58 10.53 14.70
CA SER A 568 -1.11 9.68 15.81
C SER A 568 -1.92 8.40 15.98
N ASP A 569 -3.04 8.28 15.25
CA ASP A 569 -4.02 7.23 15.45
C ASP A 569 -3.57 5.96 14.73
N LEU A 570 -3.18 4.97 15.55
CA LEU A 570 -2.89 3.60 15.11
C LEU A 570 -4.21 2.91 14.78
N ARG A 571 -4.42 2.64 13.51
CA ARG A 571 -5.57 1.87 13.02
C ARG A 571 -5.17 0.43 12.81
N VAL A 572 -6.12 -0.45 13.06
CA VAL A 572 -6.00 -1.84 12.66
C VAL A 572 -6.90 -2.05 11.45
N LYS A 573 -6.39 -2.77 10.47
CA LYS A 573 -7.14 -3.17 9.28
C LYS A 573 -7.06 -4.66 9.10
N ALA A 574 -8.22 -5.24 8.78
CA ALA A 574 -8.34 -6.63 8.43
C ALA A 574 -8.57 -6.77 6.92
N TRP A 575 -7.83 -7.69 6.31
CA TRP A 575 -8.02 -8.10 4.93
C TRP A 575 -8.18 -9.60 4.85
N THR A 576 -9.29 -10.03 4.25
CA THR A 576 -9.45 -11.44 3.90
C THR A 576 -8.54 -11.76 2.73
N ILE A 577 -7.70 -12.79 2.87
CA ILE A 577 -6.88 -13.36 1.81
C ILE A 577 -7.76 -14.37 1.07
N ALA A 578 -8.44 -13.92 0.02
CA ALA A 578 -9.27 -14.79 -0.80
C ALA A 578 -8.43 -15.61 -1.80
N GLU A 579 -9.03 -16.69 -2.31
CA GLU A 579 -8.48 -17.45 -3.44
C GLU A 579 -8.11 -16.49 -4.59
N TYR A 580 -6.98 -16.76 -5.27
CA TYR A 580 -6.37 -15.92 -6.32
C TYR A 580 -5.60 -14.67 -5.85
N GLY A 581 -5.20 -14.61 -4.58
CA GLY A 581 -4.28 -13.58 -4.10
C GLY A 581 -4.93 -12.21 -3.97
N ALA A 582 -6.15 -12.21 -3.44
CA ALA A 582 -6.99 -11.03 -3.32
C ALA A 582 -7.15 -10.61 -1.86
N LEU A 583 -6.62 -9.43 -1.50
CA LEU A 583 -6.98 -8.78 -0.25
C LEU A 583 -8.32 -8.06 -0.42
N ILE A 584 -9.31 -8.45 0.37
CA ILE A 584 -10.59 -7.77 0.49
C ILE A 584 -10.59 -7.06 1.85
N GLU A 585 -10.57 -5.73 1.85
CA GLU A 585 -10.68 -4.94 3.09
C GLU A 585 -12.09 -5.09 3.64
N SER A 586 -12.18 -5.62 4.86
CA SER A 586 -13.47 -5.93 5.48
C SER A 586 -13.82 -4.92 6.58
N PHE A 587 -12.85 -4.50 7.40
CA PHE A 587 -13.13 -3.64 8.57
C PHE A 587 -11.94 -2.74 8.98
N SER A 588 -12.27 -1.58 9.55
CA SER A 588 -11.35 -0.71 10.30
C SER A 588 -11.85 -0.60 11.75
N PHE A 589 -10.93 -0.66 12.71
CA PHE A 589 -11.26 -0.59 14.14
C PHE A 589 -11.22 0.87 14.66
N GLU A 590 -11.88 1.14 15.80
CA GLU A 590 -12.16 2.46 16.37
C GLU A 590 -10.98 3.46 16.29
N PRO A 591 -11.15 4.67 15.70
CA PRO A 591 -10.04 5.56 15.38
C PRO A 591 -9.46 6.33 16.58
N ASP A 592 -10.10 6.33 17.74
CA ASP A 592 -9.81 7.28 18.84
C ASP A 592 -8.99 6.69 20.01
N ARG A 593 -8.48 5.44 19.86
CA ARG A 593 -7.68 4.77 20.89
C ARG A 593 -6.32 4.35 20.35
N SER A 594 -5.27 4.60 21.14
CA SER A 594 -3.93 4.11 20.81
C SER A 594 -3.86 2.59 21.02
N ILE A 595 -3.72 1.83 19.92
CA ILE A 595 -3.62 0.36 19.95
C ILE A 595 -2.17 -0.09 20.13
N GLY A 596 -1.92 -0.84 21.21
CA GLY A 596 -0.61 -1.35 21.62
C GLY A 596 -0.19 -2.62 20.87
N ALA A 597 -0.77 -3.76 21.27
CA ALA A 597 -0.48 -5.10 20.78
C ALA A 597 -1.76 -5.79 20.29
N LEU A 598 -1.58 -6.77 19.40
CA LEU A 598 -2.66 -7.53 18.78
C LEU A 598 -2.45 -9.02 19.00
N SER A 599 -3.55 -9.74 19.20
CA SER A 599 -3.56 -11.19 19.21
C SER A 599 -4.92 -11.70 18.72
N VAL A 600 -4.93 -12.83 18.02
CA VAL A 600 -6.15 -13.43 17.48
C VAL A 600 -6.35 -14.79 18.14
N ALA A 601 -7.55 -15.02 18.67
CA ALA A 601 -7.92 -16.33 19.23
C ALA A 601 -9.43 -16.51 19.25
N ASN A 602 -9.90 -17.75 19.08
CA ASN A 602 -11.30 -18.16 19.23
C ASN A 602 -12.29 -17.33 18.38
N GLY A 603 -11.90 -16.88 17.18
CA GLY A 603 -12.74 -16.06 16.31
C GLY A 603 -12.86 -14.59 16.72
N TYR A 604 -11.98 -14.12 17.61
CA TYR A 604 -11.89 -12.72 18.02
C TYR A 604 -10.49 -12.17 17.79
N LEU A 605 -10.41 -10.89 17.41
CA LEU A 605 -9.20 -10.09 17.49
C LEU A 605 -9.20 -9.33 18.82
N TYR A 606 -8.14 -9.53 19.59
CA TYR A 606 -7.89 -8.82 20.83
C TYR A 606 -6.84 -7.75 20.62
N ALA A 607 -7.11 -6.55 21.14
CA ALA A 607 -6.23 -5.40 21.03
C ALA A 607 -6.03 -4.74 22.39
N THR A 608 -4.78 -4.52 22.80
CA THR A 608 -4.51 -3.67 23.96
C THR A 608 -4.65 -2.21 23.56
N SER A 609 -5.19 -1.40 24.45
CA SER A 609 -5.35 0.04 24.29
C SER A 609 -4.93 0.78 25.56
N SER A 610 -4.85 2.10 25.48
CA SER A 610 -4.59 2.96 26.64
C SER A 610 -5.53 2.70 27.82
N ASP A 611 -6.77 2.26 27.53
CA ASP A 611 -7.85 2.18 28.54
C ASP A 611 -8.19 0.75 28.95
N GLY A 612 -7.58 -0.26 28.32
CA GLY A 612 -7.90 -1.67 28.56
C GLY A 612 -7.73 -2.59 27.36
N LEU A 613 -8.33 -3.78 27.46
CA LEU A 613 -8.34 -4.81 26.43
C LEU A 613 -9.66 -4.78 25.67
N LEU A 614 -9.56 -4.71 24.34
CA LEU A 614 -10.69 -4.68 23.41
C LEU A 614 -10.79 -6.03 22.71
N ALA A 615 -12.00 -6.54 22.54
CA ALA A 615 -12.29 -7.74 21.77
C ALA A 615 -13.19 -7.38 20.58
N TYR A 616 -12.79 -7.76 19.37
CA TYR A 616 -13.53 -7.55 18.15
C TYR A 616 -13.91 -8.90 17.54
N ARG A 617 -15.18 -9.03 17.15
CA ARG A 617 -15.68 -10.23 16.48
C ARG A 617 -15.10 -10.31 15.06
N LEU A 618 -14.78 -11.49 14.55
CA LEU A 618 -14.21 -11.61 13.20
C LEU A 618 -15.22 -11.94 12.10
N ASP A 619 -16.47 -12.26 12.47
CA ASP A 619 -17.59 -12.60 11.58
C ASP A 619 -18.62 -11.47 11.39
#